data_AF-A0A3S1N573-F1
#
_entry.id   AF-A0A3S1N573-F1
#
_cell.length_a   1.000
_cell.length_b   1.000
_cell.length_c   1.000
_cell.angle_alpha   90.00
_cell.angle_beta   90.00
_cell.angle_gamma   90.00
#
_symmetry.space_group_name_H-M   'P 1'
#
loop_
_entity.id
_entity.type
_entity.pdbx_description
1 polymer ?
#
loop_
_entity_poly.entity_id
_entity_poly.type
_entity_poly.pdbx_seq_one_letter_code
_entity_poly.pdbx_strand_id
1 'polypeptide(L)'
;MPTYRPGPISLILAVLVALFLLLPLLAVIPVSLTPSRMLAMPSGELSLRHYRALYEDPRWIDAILLSIRIGVVSSAISTVLALCFGLGVWMFQPRFSAALVGFVLLPMVVPPVVSAITLYFLLTSISGMSSFFGYDTWLGVAMAHSVMT
;
A
#
# COMPACT_ATOMS: atom_id res chain seq x y z
N MET A 1 25.41 -25.19 -6.40
CA MET A 1 25.07 -24.13 -5.44
C MET A 1 24.89 -24.79 -4.08
N PRO A 2 25.74 -24.54 -3.07
CA PRO A 2 25.58 -25.19 -1.77
C PRO A 2 24.32 -24.65 -1.10
N THR A 3 23.33 -25.51 -0.86
CA THR A 3 22.15 -25.20 -0.06
C THR A 3 22.60 -24.88 1.38
N TYR A 4 22.66 -23.59 1.70
CA TYR A 4 22.90 -23.11 3.05
C TYR A 4 21.69 -23.50 3.91
N ARG A 5 21.77 -24.64 4.59
CA ARG A 5 20.75 -25.04 5.55
C ARG A 5 20.92 -24.17 6.79
N PRO A 6 19.93 -23.32 7.14
CA PRO A 6 20.03 -22.50 8.34
C PRO A 6 20.25 -23.41 9.54
N GLY A 7 21.26 -23.09 10.36
CA GLY A 7 21.47 -23.77 11.64
C GLY A 7 20.26 -23.59 12.56
N PRO A 8 20.06 -24.46 13.56
CA PRO A 8 18.90 -24.41 14.45
C PRO A 8 18.76 -23.05 15.15
N ILE A 9 19.88 -22.40 15.47
CA ILE A 9 19.91 -21.05 16.08
C ILE A 9 19.31 -20.00 15.13
N SER A 10 19.72 -20.00 13.85
CA SER A 10 19.18 -19.06 12.87
C SER A 10 17.69 -19.26 12.61
N LEU A 11 17.21 -20.50 12.69
CA LEU A 11 15.79 -20.82 12.57
C LEU A 11 15.00 -20.30 13.79
N ILE A 12 15.50 -20.51 15.01
CA ILE A 12 14.87 -20.00 16.24
C ILE A 12 14.79 -18.47 16.20
N LEU A 13 15.89 -17.79 15.83
CA LEU A 13 15.90 -16.33 15.70
C LEU A 13 14.92 -15.84 14.63
N ALA A 14 14.87 -16.48 13.46
CA ALA A 14 13.92 -16.13 12.42
C ALA A 14 12.46 -16.29 12.87
N VAL A 15 12.15 -17.36 13.61
CA VAL A 15 10.80 -17.58 14.19
C VAL A 15 10.47 -16.51 15.23
N LEU A 16 11.40 -16.16 16.12
CA LEU A 16 11.18 -15.10 17.11
C LEU A 16 10.95 -13.74 16.46
N VAL A 17 11.72 -13.40 15.42
CA VAL A 17 11.52 -12.18 14.64
C VAL A 17 10.15 -12.20 13.94
N ALA A 18 9.79 -13.32 13.30
CA ALA A 18 8.48 -13.45 12.66
C ALA A 18 7.33 -13.30 13.67
N LEU A 19 7.43 -13.93 14.85
CA LEU A 19 6.45 -13.78 15.93
C LEU A 19 6.36 -12.33 16.42
N PHE A 20 7.50 -11.65 16.60
CA PHE A 20 7.54 -10.25 17.00
C PHE A 20 6.86 -9.34 15.95
N LEU A 21 7.12 -9.56 14.66
CA LEU A 21 6.48 -8.80 13.57
C LEU A 21 4.98 -9.09 13.45
N LEU A 22 4.54 -10.31 13.77
CA LEU A 22 3.13 -10.72 13.76
C LEU A 22 2.37 -10.34 15.03
N LEU A 23 3.07 -10.11 16.15
CA LEU A 23 2.49 -9.76 17.44
C LEU A 23 1.46 -8.61 17.37
N PRO A 24 1.71 -7.47 16.69
CA PRO A 24 0.70 -6.42 16.56
C PRO A 24 -0.54 -6.90 15.80
N LEU A 25 -0.39 -7.72 14.77
CA LEU A 25 -1.53 -8.28 14.03
C LEU A 25 -2.35 -9.23 14.91
N LEU A 26 -1.68 -10.07 15.71
CA LEU A 26 -2.33 -10.95 16.68
C LEU A 26 -3.07 -10.15 17.76
N ALA A 27 -2.54 -9.00 18.17
CA ALA A 27 -3.20 -8.13 19.14
C ALA A 27 -4.49 -7.46 18.59
N VAL A 28 -4.62 -7.31 17.27
CA VAL A 28 -5.85 -6.78 16.64
C VAL A 28 -7.00 -7.78 16.74
N ILE A 29 -6.73 -9.09 16.72
CA ILE A 29 -7.76 -10.15 16.76
C ILE A 29 -8.67 -10.02 18.00
N PRO A 30 -8.17 -10.02 19.25
CA PRO A 30 -9.03 -9.90 20.42
C PRO A 30 -9.74 -8.55 20.48
N VAL A 31 -9.10 -7.47 20.01
CA VAL A 31 -9.72 -6.13 19.96
C VAL A 31 -10.89 -6.10 18.97
N SER A 32 -10.80 -6.84 17.86
CA SER A 32 -11.89 -6.94 16.87
C SER A 32 -13.15 -7.62 17.42
N LEU A 33 -13.02 -8.37 18.51
CA LEU A 33 -14.08 -9.11 19.19
C LEU A 33 -14.65 -8.35 20.40
N THR A 34 -14.28 -7.09 20.63
CA THR A 34 -14.77 -6.30 21.76
C THR A 34 -16.06 -5.52 21.39
N PRO A 35 -17.06 -5.42 22.29
CA PRO A 35 -18.27 -4.61 22.06
C PRO A 35 -18.04 -3.09 22.11
N SER A 36 -16.87 -2.63 22.56
CA SER A 36 -16.53 -1.22 22.80
C SER A 36 -16.18 -0.48 21.52
N ARG A 37 -16.76 0.71 21.28
CA ARG A 37 -16.49 1.54 20.07
C ARG A 37 -15.06 2.11 20.02
N MET A 38 -14.35 2.10 21.13
CA MET A 38 -12.95 2.51 21.26
C MET A 38 -12.07 1.30 21.59
N LEU A 39 -10.77 1.39 21.27
CA LEU A 39 -9.74 0.41 21.66
C LEU A 39 -9.74 0.21 23.17
N ALA A 40 -10.55 -0.73 23.64
CA ALA A 40 -10.63 -1.14 25.02
C ALA A 40 -10.20 -2.59 25.11
N MET A 41 -9.46 -2.92 26.16
CA MET A 41 -9.18 -4.31 26.52
C MET A 41 -10.50 -5.09 26.60
N PRO A 42 -10.57 -6.33 26.06
CA PRO A 42 -11.80 -7.11 26.02
C PRO A 42 -12.34 -7.33 27.43
N SER A 43 -13.43 -6.64 27.77
CA SER A 43 -14.10 -6.74 29.05
C SER A 43 -15.08 -7.91 29.03
N GLY A 44 -14.57 -9.15 29.09
CA GLY A 44 -15.33 -10.39 29.30
C GLY A 44 -16.34 -10.83 28.22
N GLU A 45 -16.89 -9.91 27.43
CA GLU A 45 -17.91 -10.16 26.42
C GLU A 45 -17.31 -10.18 25.02
N LEU A 46 -17.51 -11.29 24.30
CA LEU A 46 -17.18 -11.42 22.89
C LEU A 46 -18.32 -10.86 22.03
N SER A 47 -18.00 -9.97 21.09
CA SER A 47 -18.96 -9.31 20.21
C SER A 47 -18.52 -9.38 18.75
N LEU A 48 -19.41 -9.89 17.89
CA LEU A 48 -19.24 -9.89 16.43
C LEU A 48 -19.81 -8.62 15.77
N ARG A 49 -20.07 -7.57 16.55
CA ARG A 49 -20.60 -6.28 16.11
C ARG A 49 -19.86 -5.70 14.91
N HIS A 50 -18.53 -5.69 14.95
CA HIS A 50 -17.70 -5.09 13.91
C HIS A 50 -17.82 -5.84 12.57
N TYR A 51 -17.88 -7.18 12.64
CA TYR A 51 -18.08 -8.03 11.47
C TYR A 51 -19.49 -7.89 10.90
N ARG A 52 -20.50 -7.73 11.75
CA ARG A 52 -21.87 -7.44 11.32
C ARG A 52 -21.96 -6.07 10.62
N ALA A 53 -21.35 -5.04 11.20
CA ALA A 53 -21.30 -3.71 10.61
C ALA A 53 -20.61 -3.68 9.23
N LEU A 54 -19.61 -4.55 9.01
CA LEU A 54 -18.94 -4.70 7.71
C LEU A 54 -19.89 -5.14 6.60
N TYR A 55 -20.89 -5.99 6.92
CA TYR A 55 -21.85 -6.52 5.95
C TYR A 55 -23.12 -5.66 5.86
N GLU A 56 -23.60 -5.12 6.98
CA GLU A 56 -24.86 -4.37 7.03
C GLU A 56 -24.74 -2.94 6.48
N ASP A 57 -23.56 -2.32 6.57
CA ASP A 57 -23.35 -0.95 6.09
C ASP A 57 -22.67 -0.99 4.70
N PRO A 58 -23.40 -0.65 3.62
CA PRO A 58 -22.89 -0.74 2.25
C PRO A 58 -21.65 0.14 2.02
N ARG A 59 -21.45 1.19 2.83
CA ARG A 59 -20.28 2.08 2.72
C ARG A 59 -18.97 1.34 2.96
N TRP A 60 -18.96 0.30 3.80
CA TRP A 60 -17.75 -0.52 4.03
C TRP A 60 -17.42 -1.36 2.81
N ILE A 61 -18.43 -2.01 2.21
CA ILE A 61 -18.25 -2.80 1.00
C ILE A 61 -17.80 -1.92 -0.16
N ASP A 62 -18.43 -0.77 -0.35
CA ASP A 62 -18.06 0.19 -1.39
C ASP A 62 -16.62 0.70 -1.22
N ALA A 63 -16.21 1.02 0.02
CA ALA A 63 -14.84 1.43 0.31
C ALA A 63 -13.82 0.30 0.05
N ILE A 64 -14.13 -0.94 0.44
CA ILE A 64 -13.28 -2.11 0.16
C ILE A 64 -13.11 -2.31 -1.34
N LEU A 65 -14.21 -2.29 -2.10
CA LEU A 65 -14.19 -2.47 -3.56
C LEU A 65 -13.43 -1.33 -4.24
N LEU A 66 -13.59 -0.10 -3.76
CA LEU A 66 -12.84 1.06 -4.24
C LEU A 66 -11.33 0.88 -4.01
N SER A 67 -10.91 0.49 -2.80
CA SER A 67 -9.51 0.24 -2.48
C SER A 67 -8.92 -0.89 -3.32
N ILE A 68 -9.65 -1.99 -3.51
CA ILE A 68 -9.23 -3.10 -4.38
C ILE A 68 -9.06 -2.60 -5.82
N ARG A 69 -10.03 -1.85 -6.35
CA ARG A 69 -9.97 -1.31 -7.71
C ARG A 69 -8.75 -0.41 -7.90
N ILE A 70 -8.53 0.53 -6.99
CA ILE A 70 -7.38 1.44 -7.02
C ILE A 70 -6.07 0.66 -6.93
N GLY A 71 -5.96 -0.29 -5.99
CA GLY A 71 -4.77 -1.10 -5.78
C GLY A 71 -4.40 -1.96 -7.00
N VAL A 72 -5.38 -2.64 -7.61
CA VAL A 72 -5.16 -3.47 -8.80
C VAL A 72 -4.72 -2.61 -9.99
N VAL A 73 -5.40 -1.50 -10.25
CA VAL A 73 -5.05 -0.62 -11.38
C VAL A 73 -3.67 0.03 -11.17
N SER A 74 -3.40 0.55 -9.97
CA SER A 74 -2.11 1.16 -9.64
C SER A 74 -0.95 0.16 -9.74
N SER A 75 -1.12 -1.03 -9.17
CA SER A 75 -0.08 -2.07 -9.21
C SER A 75 0.19 -2.56 -10.64
N ALA A 76 -0.85 -2.73 -11.46
CA ALA A 76 -0.69 -3.10 -12.86
C ALA A 76 0.08 -2.02 -13.65
N ILE A 77 -0.30 -0.75 -13.50
CA ILE A 77 0.39 0.38 -14.16
C ILE A 77 1.84 0.46 -13.70
N SER A 78 2.09 0.49 -12.38
CA SER A 78 3.44 0.60 -11.81
C SER A 78 4.32 -0.58 -12.25
N THR A 79 3.80 -1.81 -12.21
CA THR A 79 4.55 -3.01 -12.63
C THR A 79 4.93 -2.96 -14.11
N VAL A 80 4.00 -2.59 -14.99
CA VAL A 80 4.28 -2.50 -16.44
C VAL A 80 5.32 -1.41 -16.72
N LEU A 81 5.18 -0.23 -16.12
CA LEU A 81 6.12 0.87 -16.29
C LEU A 81 7.51 0.52 -15.73
N ALA A 82 7.58 -0.03 -14.52
CA ALA A 82 8.82 -0.45 -13.87
C ALA A 82 9.51 -1.58 -14.67
N LEU A 83 8.75 -2.55 -15.17
CA LEU A 83 9.28 -3.62 -16.01
C LEU A 83 9.85 -3.07 -17.32
N CYS A 84 9.10 -2.23 -18.04
CA CYS A 84 9.57 -1.59 -19.27
C CYS A 84 10.82 -0.76 -19.03
N PHE A 85 10.86 0.02 -17.95
CA PHE A 85 12.01 0.83 -17.56
C PHE A 85 13.23 -0.05 -17.23
N GLY A 86 13.06 -1.05 -16.36
CA GLY A 86 14.12 -1.97 -15.94
C GLY A 86 14.70 -2.75 -17.12
N LEU A 87 13.85 -3.30 -17.98
CA LEU A 87 14.27 -3.98 -19.21
C LEU A 87 14.98 -3.02 -20.16
N GLY A 88 14.47 -1.80 -20.33
CA GLY A 88 15.08 -0.79 -21.20
C GLY A 88 16.48 -0.39 -20.73
N VAL A 89 16.65 -0.11 -19.43
CA VAL A 89 17.96 0.21 -18.86
C VAL A 89 18.92 -0.97 -18.97
N TRP A 90 18.45 -2.19 -18.69
CA TRP A 90 19.27 -3.39 -18.75
C TRP A 90 19.74 -3.70 -20.17
N MET A 91 18.84 -3.64 -21.15
CA MET A 91 19.12 -4.02 -22.54
C MET A 91 19.89 -2.95 -23.32
N PHE A 92 19.55 -1.67 -23.17
CA PHE A 92 20.17 -0.59 -23.95
C PHE A 92 21.37 0.07 -23.27
N GLN A 93 21.62 -0.19 -21.98
CA GLN A 93 22.77 0.34 -21.23
C GLN A 93 23.02 1.84 -21.50
N PRO A 94 22.01 2.71 -21.34
CA PRO A 94 22.13 4.11 -21.73
C PRO A 94 23.24 4.82 -20.94
N ARG A 95 23.95 5.75 -21.59
CA ARG A 95 25.08 6.48 -21.01
C ARG A 95 24.76 7.22 -19.71
N PHE A 96 23.48 7.57 -19.49
CA PHE A 96 22.98 8.23 -18.28
C PHE A 96 22.06 7.35 -17.44
N SER A 97 22.28 6.02 -17.43
CA SER A 97 21.46 5.05 -16.69
C SER A 97 21.28 5.41 -15.21
N ALA A 98 22.35 5.85 -14.53
CA ALA A 98 22.30 6.26 -13.14
C ALA A 98 21.38 7.47 -12.90
N ALA A 99 21.38 8.46 -13.81
CA ALA A 99 20.51 9.62 -13.71
C ALA A 99 19.04 9.25 -13.94
N LEU A 100 18.76 8.35 -14.90
CA LEU A 100 17.41 7.83 -15.15
C LEU A 100 16.87 7.06 -13.96
N VAL A 101 17.68 6.18 -13.36
CA VAL A 101 17.31 5.43 -12.15
C VAL A 101 17.08 6.40 -10.98
N GLY A 102 17.95 7.39 -10.80
CA GLY A 102 17.78 8.42 -9.78
C GLY A 102 16.48 9.23 -9.95
N PHE A 103 16.09 9.54 -11.18
CA PHE A 103 14.83 10.23 -11.48
C PHE A 103 13.60 9.38 -11.11
N VAL A 104 13.60 8.08 -11.40
CA VAL A 104 12.50 7.18 -11.05
C VAL A 104 12.39 6.96 -9.53
N LEU A 105 13.52 7.03 -8.81
CA LEU A 105 13.56 6.90 -7.35
C LEU A 105 13.25 8.20 -6.59
N LEU A 106 13.19 9.34 -7.28
CA LEU A 106 12.88 10.65 -6.68
C LEU A 106 11.66 10.63 -5.73
N PRO A 107 10.48 10.05 -6.10
CA PRO A 107 9.31 10.06 -5.22
C PRO A 107 9.51 9.32 -3.89
N MET A 108 10.41 8.32 -3.84
CA MET A 108 10.72 7.59 -2.59
C MET A 108 11.51 8.45 -1.58
N VAL A 109 12.21 9.48 -2.07
CA VAL A 109 12.99 10.40 -1.22
C VAL A 109 12.13 11.53 -0.67
N VAL A 110 11.06 11.90 -1.39
CA VAL A 110 10.17 12.99 -0.98
C VAL A 110 9.33 12.56 0.23
N PRO A 111 9.27 13.38 1.30
CA PRO A 111 8.42 13.06 2.46
C PRO A 111 6.95 12.88 2.06
N PRO A 112 6.23 11.87 2.58
CA PRO A 112 4.85 11.58 2.18
C PRO A 112 3.90 12.77 2.32
N VAL A 113 4.11 13.63 3.32
CA VAL A 113 3.31 14.84 3.55
C VAL A 113 3.46 15.85 2.41
N VAL A 114 4.70 16.05 1.92
CA VAL A 114 4.98 16.96 0.81
C VAL A 114 4.36 16.41 -0.47
N SER A 115 4.58 15.12 -0.75
CA SER A 115 3.98 14.43 -1.90
C SER A 115 2.46 14.54 -1.91
N ALA A 116 1.80 14.38 -0.76
CA ALA A 116 0.35 14.50 -0.65
C ALA A 116 -0.16 15.89 -1.05
N ILE A 117 0.50 16.96 -0.58
CA ILE A 117 0.13 18.34 -0.91
C ILE A 117 0.39 18.63 -2.40
N THR A 118 1.53 18.19 -2.93
CA THR A 118 1.86 18.37 -4.35
C THR A 118 0.88 17.65 -5.25
N LEU A 119 0.55 16.39 -4.94
CA LEU A 119 -0.44 15.61 -5.70
C LEU A 119 -1.84 16.21 -5.60
N TYR A 120 -2.23 16.74 -4.44
CA TYR A 120 -3.49 17.46 -4.28
C TYR A 120 -3.59 18.65 -5.25
N PHE A 121 -2.58 19.52 -5.28
CA PHE A 121 -2.58 20.66 -6.20
C PHE A 121 -2.53 20.20 -7.66
N LEU A 122 -1.72 19.19 -7.98
CA LEU A 122 -1.62 18.62 -9.33
C LEU A 122 -2.97 18.08 -9.83
N LEU A 123 -3.65 17.22 -9.05
CA LEU A 123 -4.95 16.66 -9.41
C LEU A 123 -6.03 17.74 -9.51
N THR A 124 -5.97 18.76 -8.64
CA THR A 124 -6.90 19.89 -8.69
C THR A 124 -6.70 20.70 -9.97
N SER A 125 -5.45 20.97 -10.37
CA SER A 125 -5.14 21.63 -11.63
C SER A 125 -5.58 20.80 -12.85
N ILE A 126 -5.35 19.49 -12.84
CA ILE A 126 -5.77 18.57 -13.91
C ILE A 126 -7.30 18.49 -14.03
N SER A 127 -8.02 18.64 -12.91
CA SER A 127 -9.49 18.66 -12.87
C SER A 127 -10.09 19.76 -13.76
N GLY A 128 -9.38 20.88 -13.91
CA GLY A 128 -9.79 21.98 -14.80
C GLY A 128 -9.71 21.64 -16.30
N MET A 129 -8.92 20.64 -16.69
CA MET A 129 -8.79 20.18 -18.09
C MET A 129 -9.60 18.93 -18.39
N SER A 130 -9.74 18.02 -17.42
CA SER A 130 -10.48 16.77 -17.60
C SER A 130 -11.08 16.31 -16.28
N SER A 131 -12.41 16.22 -16.22
CA SER A 131 -13.11 15.71 -15.03
C SER A 131 -12.87 14.24 -14.75
N PHE A 132 -12.31 13.47 -15.71
CA PHE A 132 -12.07 12.02 -15.57
C PHE A 132 -10.80 11.68 -14.77
N PHE A 133 -9.77 12.52 -14.83
CA PHE A 133 -8.51 12.36 -14.09
C PHE A 133 -8.33 13.40 -12.98
N GLY A 134 -9.40 14.11 -12.64
CA GLY A 134 -9.38 15.22 -11.70
C GLY A 134 -9.35 14.81 -10.23
N TYR A 135 -9.26 15.83 -9.38
CA TYR A 135 -9.49 15.73 -7.94
C TYR A 135 -10.84 15.05 -7.63
N ASP A 136 -10.87 14.23 -6.58
CA ASP A 136 -12.03 13.44 -6.12
C ASP A 136 -12.50 12.30 -7.07
N THR A 137 -11.64 11.86 -7.99
CA THR A 137 -11.90 10.67 -8.83
C THR A 137 -11.04 9.48 -8.41
N TRP A 138 -11.60 8.28 -8.47
CA TRP A 138 -10.86 7.05 -8.17
C TRP A 138 -9.69 6.81 -9.14
N LEU A 139 -9.78 7.31 -10.38
CA LEU A 139 -8.72 7.25 -11.38
C LEU A 139 -7.58 8.23 -11.07
N GLY A 140 -7.89 9.47 -10.69
CA GLY A 140 -6.89 10.41 -10.20
C GLY A 140 -6.11 9.82 -9.02
N VAL A 141 -6.82 9.18 -8.09
CA VAL A 141 -6.21 8.49 -6.94
C VAL A 141 -5.34 7.30 -7.38
N ALA A 142 -5.79 6.49 -8.33
CA ALA A 142 -4.99 5.37 -8.86
C ALA A 142 -3.72 5.83 -9.58
N MET A 143 -3.79 6.92 -10.36
CA MET A 143 -2.63 7.51 -11.01
C MET A 143 -1.64 8.08 -9.98
N ALA A 144 -2.14 8.79 -8.96
CA ALA A 144 -1.31 9.30 -7.87
C ALA A 144 -0.59 8.16 -7.13
N HIS A 145 -1.28 7.05 -6.84
CA HIS A 145 -0.65 5.87 -6.24
C HIS A 145 0.43 5.29 -7.15
N SER A 146 0.18 5.17 -8.47
CA SER A 146 1.16 4.56 -9.39
C SER A 146 2.51 5.30 -9.48
N VAL A 147 2.52 6.58 -9.10
CA VAL A 147 3.74 7.41 -9.06
C VAL A 147 4.44 7.33 -7.69
N MET A 148 3.69 7.09 -6.61
CA MET A 148 4.19 7.07 -5.24
C MET A 148 4.54 5.66 -4.73
N THR A 149 3.99 4.61 -5.34
CA THR A 149 4.20 3.19 -4.98
C THR A 149 5.14 2.51 -5.96
#